data_AF-A0A6P1M4Y6-F1
#
_entry.id   AF-A0A6P1M4Y6-F1
#
_cell.length_a   1.000
_cell.length_b   1.000
_cell.length_c   1.000
_cell.angle_alpha   90.00
_cell.angle_beta   90.00
_cell.angle_gamma   90.00
#
_symmetry.space_group_name_H-M   'P 1'
#
loop_
_entity.id
_entity.type
_entity.pdbx_description
1 polymer ?
#
loop_
_entity_poly.entity_id
_entity_poly.type
_entity_poly.pdbx_seq_one_letter_code
_entity_poly.pdbx_strand_id
1 'polypeptide(L)'
;MNNLLLFYRKLRWRLSSYDAFIWFFWLQPYLRPHVVSKKSDLLIEGYPRSGNTFACTAFHVAQPSPVTVASHLHCPGHLKRALRLDIPCMILIRRPLDAISSMVIFYQCKFPIRQAIREYIDFYEAVFMFRQRLFVVSFEEVRSDFGAAIQRFNLRFGTDFLPFDNTEENCQKCFALIDEAFSERYGEVQEGKSLYRITKPVEERSTLKERVMEKLQSDEFRDELHRANNIYNAIVSGAESHE
;
A
#
# COMPACT_ATOMS: atom_id res chain seq x y z
N MET A 1 -7.75 -10.51 19.05
CA MET A 1 -6.42 -9.84 18.93
C MET A 1 -6.09 -9.28 20.30
N ASN A 2 -4.96 -9.63 20.92
CA ASN A 2 -4.63 -9.17 22.27
C ASN A 2 -4.65 -7.63 22.34
N ASN A 3 -5.23 -7.05 23.39
CA ASN A 3 -5.24 -5.60 23.64
C ASN A 3 -3.81 -5.00 23.57
N LEU A 4 -2.81 -5.80 23.93
CA LEU A 4 -1.39 -5.45 23.81
C LEU A 4 -0.92 -5.26 22.36
N LEU A 5 -1.38 -6.08 21.41
CA LEU A 5 -1.00 -5.97 19.99
C LEU A 5 -1.67 -4.75 19.33
N LEU A 6 -2.91 -4.47 19.71
CA LEU A 6 -3.65 -3.25 19.31
C LEU A 6 -2.97 -1.99 19.86
N PHE A 7 -2.59 -2.02 21.14
CA PHE A 7 -1.86 -0.95 21.79
C PHE A 7 -0.49 -0.72 21.13
N TYR A 8 0.27 -1.79 20.89
CA TYR A 8 1.57 -1.72 20.21
C TYR A 8 1.42 -1.16 18.79
N ARG A 9 0.41 -1.57 18.02
CA ARG A 9 0.15 -0.99 16.69
C ARG A 9 -0.25 0.48 16.76
N LYS A 10 -1.11 0.89 17.69
CA LYS A 10 -1.49 2.31 17.87
C LYS A 10 -0.29 3.16 18.26
N LEU A 11 0.52 2.67 19.19
CA LEU A 11 1.75 3.33 19.63
C LEU A 11 2.76 3.39 18.49
N ARG A 12 2.99 2.27 17.79
CA ARG A 12 3.81 2.19 16.58
C ARG A 12 3.32 3.18 15.53
N TRP A 13 2.02 3.27 15.27
CA TRP A 13 1.45 4.18 14.27
C TRP A 13 1.72 5.64 14.61
N ARG A 14 1.41 6.05 15.84
CA ARG A 14 1.68 7.40 16.34
C ARG A 14 3.16 7.76 16.32
N LEU A 15 4.03 6.85 16.77
CA LEU A 15 5.46 7.07 16.75
C LEU A 15 6.02 7.05 15.32
N SER A 16 5.51 6.17 14.45
CA SER A 16 5.88 6.08 13.03
C SER A 16 5.41 7.26 12.19
N SER A 17 4.66 8.19 12.77
CA SER A 17 4.37 9.48 12.14
C SER A 17 5.56 10.45 12.22
N TYR A 18 6.54 10.14 13.08
CA TYR A 18 7.84 10.82 13.16
C TYR A 18 8.88 10.02 12.39
N ASP A 19 9.74 10.74 11.67
CA ASP A 19 10.87 10.18 10.95
C ASP A 19 11.87 9.44 11.84
N ALA A 20 12.07 9.94 13.07
CA ALA A 20 13.05 9.39 14.01
C ALA A 20 12.66 7.97 14.40
N PHE A 21 11.38 7.62 14.30
CA PHE A 21 10.92 6.27 14.55
C PHE A 21 11.31 5.27 13.46
N ILE A 22 11.81 5.72 12.30
CA ILE A 22 12.37 4.81 11.29
C ILE A 22 13.63 4.13 11.79
N TRP A 23 14.37 4.75 12.71
CA TRP A 23 15.49 4.10 13.38
C TRP A 23 15.05 2.84 14.11
N PHE A 24 13.83 2.81 14.66
CA PHE A 24 13.28 1.60 15.27
C PHE A 24 13.05 0.47 14.26
N PHE A 25 12.59 0.78 13.05
CA PHE A 25 12.49 -0.23 11.97
C PHE A 25 13.86 -0.71 11.50
N TRP A 26 14.86 0.18 11.50
CA TRP A 26 16.23 -0.18 11.13
C TRP A 26 16.89 -1.15 12.13
N LEU A 27 16.46 -1.14 13.40
CA LEU A 27 16.87 -2.10 14.42
C LEU A 27 16.32 -3.52 14.18
N GLN A 28 15.32 -3.68 13.32
CA GLN A 28 14.73 -4.97 12.97
C GLN A 28 15.29 -5.45 11.62
N PRO A 29 16.22 -6.42 11.58
CA PRO A 29 16.96 -6.76 10.36
C PRO A 29 16.06 -7.08 9.15
N TYR A 30 14.94 -7.77 9.39
CA TYR A 30 13.97 -8.15 8.36
C TYR A 30 13.21 -6.96 7.74
N LEU A 31 13.23 -5.77 8.37
CA LEU A 31 12.63 -4.54 7.84
C LEU A 31 13.65 -3.64 7.15
N ARG A 32 14.95 -3.86 7.30
CA ARG A 32 15.98 -2.98 6.72
C ARG A 32 15.85 -2.79 5.20
N PRO A 33 15.55 -3.82 4.39
CA PRO A 33 15.37 -3.65 2.94
C PRO A 33 14.20 -2.73 2.58
N HIS A 34 13.20 -2.65 3.46
CA HIS A 34 11.98 -1.86 3.27
C HIS A 34 12.15 -0.38 3.67
N VAL A 35 13.16 -0.08 4.49
CA VAL A 35 13.39 1.27 5.02
C VAL A 35 14.07 2.15 3.97
N VAL A 36 13.49 3.33 3.70
CA VAL A 36 14.09 4.30 2.79
C VAL A 36 15.44 4.82 3.31
N SER A 37 16.42 4.88 2.42
CA SER A 37 17.76 5.37 2.69
C SER A 37 18.29 6.18 1.50
N LYS A 38 19.48 6.76 1.62
CA LYS A 38 20.15 7.44 0.50
C LYS A 38 20.54 6.50 -0.66
N LYS A 39 20.45 5.18 -0.44
CA LYS A 39 20.66 4.17 -1.49
C LYS A 39 19.37 3.74 -2.18
N SER A 40 18.22 4.24 -1.71
CA SER A 40 16.94 3.93 -2.34
C SER A 40 16.79 4.77 -3.60
N ASP A 41 16.41 4.14 -4.70
CA ASP A 41 16.18 4.83 -5.97
C ASP A 41 14.78 5.44 -6.00
N LEU A 42 13.81 4.79 -5.35
CA LEU A 42 12.46 5.30 -5.15
C LEU A 42 11.77 4.69 -3.92
N LEU A 43 10.69 5.34 -3.49
CA LEU A 43 9.71 4.83 -2.54
C LEU A 43 8.41 4.49 -3.28
N ILE A 44 7.94 3.24 -3.18
CA ILE A 44 6.58 2.84 -3.58
C ILE A 44 5.79 2.50 -2.32
N GLU A 45 4.79 3.32 -2.00
CA GLU A 45 4.06 3.18 -0.74
C GLU A 45 2.57 3.51 -0.92
N GLY A 46 1.74 3.05 -0.01
CA GLY A 46 0.31 3.31 -0.02
C GLY A 46 -0.30 2.71 1.23
N TYR A 47 -1.57 3.02 1.51
CA TYR A 47 -2.28 2.31 2.58
C TYR A 47 -2.30 0.79 2.26
N PRO A 48 -2.23 -0.13 3.26
CA PRO A 48 -2.29 -1.56 3.00
C PRO A 48 -3.47 -1.93 2.11
N ARG A 49 -3.28 -2.92 1.24
CA ARG A 49 -4.30 -3.39 0.28
C ARG A 49 -4.68 -2.40 -0.83
N SER A 50 -3.81 -1.42 -1.10
CA SER A 50 -3.92 -0.49 -2.24
C SER A 50 -3.02 -0.87 -3.44
N GLY A 51 -2.61 -2.14 -3.56
CA GLY A 51 -1.81 -2.61 -4.70
C GLY A 51 -0.28 -2.59 -4.49
N ASN A 52 0.19 -2.23 -3.29
CA ASN A 52 1.63 -2.04 -2.99
C ASN A 52 2.52 -3.22 -3.43
N THR A 53 2.15 -4.43 -3.05
CA THR A 53 2.95 -5.62 -3.37
C THR A 53 3.00 -5.87 -4.87
N PHE A 54 1.86 -5.77 -5.56
CA PHE A 54 1.83 -5.92 -7.01
C PHE A 54 2.65 -4.84 -7.71
N ALA A 55 2.51 -3.57 -7.33
CA ALA A 55 3.28 -2.48 -7.92
C ALA A 55 4.80 -2.66 -7.74
N CYS A 56 5.25 -3.05 -6.54
CA CYS A 56 6.68 -3.33 -6.32
C CYS A 56 7.16 -4.51 -7.17
N THR A 57 6.40 -5.61 -7.22
CA THR A 57 6.77 -6.78 -8.02
C THR A 57 6.78 -6.47 -9.51
N ALA A 58 5.73 -5.82 -10.03
CA ALA A 58 5.62 -5.41 -11.42
C ALA A 58 6.76 -4.46 -11.81
N PHE A 59 7.06 -3.49 -10.95
CA PHE A 59 8.18 -2.58 -11.15
C PHE A 59 9.50 -3.36 -11.26
N HIS A 60 9.79 -4.27 -10.33
CA HIS A 60 11.01 -5.09 -10.37
C HIS A 60 11.07 -6.02 -11.59
N VAL A 61 9.95 -6.63 -11.99
CA VAL A 61 9.88 -7.50 -13.19
C VAL A 61 10.21 -6.71 -14.45
N ALA A 62 9.86 -5.42 -14.51
CA ALA A 62 10.17 -4.55 -15.64
C ALA A 62 11.66 -4.14 -15.69
N GLN A 63 12.38 -4.14 -14.56
CA GLN A 63 13.75 -3.61 -14.54
C GLN A 63 14.77 -4.67 -14.99
N PRO A 64 15.72 -4.31 -15.88
CA PRO A 64 16.75 -5.23 -16.36
C PRO A 64 17.91 -5.37 -15.36
N SER A 65 17.96 -4.50 -14.36
CA SER A 65 18.99 -4.45 -13.33
C SER A 65 18.35 -4.18 -11.97
N PRO A 66 19.00 -4.58 -10.86
CA PRO A 66 18.46 -4.36 -9.52
C PRO A 66 18.26 -2.86 -9.23
N VAL A 67 17.04 -2.50 -8.85
CA VAL A 67 16.67 -1.17 -8.37
C VAL A 67 16.25 -1.26 -6.90
N THR A 68 16.71 -0.34 -6.08
CA THR A 68 16.45 -0.32 -4.63
C THR A 68 15.12 0.39 -4.34
N VAL A 69 14.05 -0.40 -4.26
CA VAL A 69 12.70 0.09 -3.92
C VAL A 69 12.45 0.01 -2.41
N ALA A 70 12.32 1.15 -1.75
CA ALA A 70 11.79 1.20 -0.39
C ALA A 70 10.25 1.06 -0.43
N SER A 71 9.66 0.34 0.52
CA SER A 71 8.22 0.05 0.53
C SER A 71 7.73 -0.61 1.83
N HIS A 72 6.42 -0.84 1.98
CA HIS A 72 5.79 -1.76 2.95
C HIS A 72 5.90 -1.39 4.44
N LEU A 73 6.27 -0.17 4.82
CA LEU A 73 6.13 0.29 6.22
C LEU A 73 4.77 0.92 6.51
N HIS A 74 4.09 1.37 5.44
CA HIS A 74 2.75 1.93 5.41
C HIS A 74 2.54 3.09 6.39
N CYS A 75 3.58 3.84 6.73
CA CYS A 75 3.50 4.87 7.76
C CYS A 75 3.91 6.27 7.25
N PRO A 76 3.27 7.34 7.76
CA PRO A 76 3.60 8.72 7.36
C PRO A 76 5.06 9.12 7.54
N GLY A 77 5.75 8.57 8.54
CA GLY A 77 7.17 8.87 8.78
C GLY A 77 8.06 8.39 7.64
N HIS A 78 7.73 7.26 7.01
CA HIS A 78 8.47 6.71 5.87
C HIS A 78 8.45 7.66 4.68
N LEU A 79 7.26 8.21 4.39
CA LEU A 79 7.05 9.28 3.41
C LEU A 79 7.87 10.53 3.75
N LYS A 80 7.75 11.04 4.99
CA LYS A 80 8.49 12.22 5.44
C LYS A 80 10.00 12.03 5.36
N ARG A 81 10.51 10.81 5.58
CA ARG A 81 11.93 10.52 5.44
C ARG A 81 12.37 10.51 3.98
N ALA A 82 11.61 9.87 3.09
CA ALA A 82 11.92 9.89 1.66
C ALA A 82 11.98 11.32 1.12
N LEU A 83 11.01 12.16 1.50
CA LEU A 83 10.96 13.58 1.18
C LEU A 83 12.13 14.42 1.74
N ARG A 84 12.80 13.97 2.80
CA ARG A 84 13.99 14.66 3.36
C ARG A 84 15.30 14.14 2.83
N LEU A 85 15.27 12.97 2.19
CA LEU A 85 16.38 12.39 1.47
C LEU A 85 16.29 12.67 -0.04
N ASP A 86 15.29 13.45 -0.45
CA ASP A 86 14.97 13.76 -1.85
C ASP A 86 14.83 12.51 -2.73
N ILE A 87 14.27 11.44 -2.15
CA ILE A 87 13.96 10.21 -2.87
C ILE A 87 12.61 10.36 -3.58
N PRO A 88 12.53 10.09 -4.90
CA PRO A 88 11.26 10.05 -5.64
C PRO A 88 10.22 9.12 -5.00
N CYS A 89 8.98 9.60 -4.88
CA CYS A 89 7.92 8.88 -4.15
C CYS A 89 6.70 8.62 -5.03
N MET A 90 6.39 7.36 -5.27
CA MET A 90 5.17 6.87 -5.92
C MET A 90 4.19 6.39 -4.84
N ILE A 91 3.05 7.07 -4.72
CA ILE A 91 2.04 6.80 -3.72
C ILE A 91 0.82 6.15 -4.35
N LEU A 92 0.51 4.93 -3.93
CA LEU A 92 -0.64 4.18 -4.41
C LEU A 92 -1.87 4.55 -3.59
N ILE A 93 -2.97 4.85 -4.28
CA ILE A 93 -4.24 5.17 -3.65
C ILE A 93 -5.38 4.28 -4.17
N ARG A 94 -6.26 3.86 -3.26
CA ARG A 94 -7.43 3.05 -3.57
C ARG A 94 -8.65 3.58 -2.84
N ARG A 95 -9.82 3.43 -3.46
CA ARG A 95 -11.11 3.81 -2.85
C ARG A 95 -11.20 3.29 -1.40
N PRO A 96 -11.60 4.14 -0.43
CA PRO A 96 -11.55 3.79 0.99
C PRO A 96 -12.29 2.51 1.31
N LEU A 97 -13.52 2.36 0.80
CA LEU A 97 -14.37 1.20 1.06
C LEU A 97 -13.69 -0.11 0.64
N ASP A 98 -13.04 -0.14 -0.51
CA ASP A 98 -12.36 -1.33 -1.03
C ASP A 98 -11.04 -1.64 -0.30
N ALA A 99 -10.23 -0.62 0.00
CA ALA A 99 -8.97 -0.79 0.69
C ALA A 99 -9.18 -1.26 2.14
N ILE A 100 -10.10 -0.59 2.86
CA ILE A 100 -10.41 -0.85 4.26
C ILE A 100 -11.08 -2.23 4.40
N SER A 101 -12.08 -2.55 3.57
CA SER A 101 -12.71 -3.88 3.59
C SER A 101 -11.69 -4.99 3.31
N SER A 102 -10.82 -4.81 2.30
CA SER A 102 -9.77 -5.79 2.02
C SER A 102 -8.79 -5.95 3.19
N MET A 103 -8.49 -4.89 3.94
CA MET A 103 -7.58 -4.96 5.08
C MET A 103 -8.23 -5.70 6.26
N VAL A 104 -9.49 -5.41 6.55
CA VAL A 104 -10.25 -6.09 7.61
C VAL A 104 -10.35 -7.59 7.32
N ILE A 105 -10.66 -7.97 6.07
CA ILE A 105 -10.73 -9.38 5.63
C ILE A 105 -9.36 -10.05 5.71
N PHE A 106 -8.29 -9.37 5.28
CA PHE A 106 -6.93 -9.90 5.32
C PHE A 106 -6.52 -10.29 6.76
N TYR A 107 -6.92 -9.50 7.75
CA TYR A 107 -6.73 -9.83 9.18
C TYR A 107 -7.86 -10.68 9.77
N GLN A 108 -8.57 -11.47 8.95
CA GLN A 108 -9.63 -12.39 9.37
C GLN A 108 -10.74 -11.72 10.21
N CYS A 109 -11.08 -10.47 9.90
CA CYS A 109 -12.04 -9.65 10.64
C CYS A 109 -11.68 -9.41 12.12
N LYS A 110 -10.43 -9.71 12.52
CA LYS A 110 -9.92 -9.47 13.89
C LYS A 110 -9.40 -8.04 14.07
N PHE A 111 -9.25 -7.30 12.96
CA PHE A 111 -8.79 -5.92 12.97
C PHE A 111 -9.97 -4.95 13.13
N PRO A 112 -9.97 -4.06 14.13
CA PRO A 112 -11.10 -3.16 14.36
C PRO A 112 -11.32 -2.20 13.20
N ILE A 113 -12.56 -2.16 12.69
CA ILE A 113 -12.96 -1.32 11.56
C ILE A 113 -12.63 0.16 11.79
N ARG A 114 -12.99 0.71 12.96
CA ARG A 114 -12.70 2.11 13.30
C ARG A 114 -11.19 2.41 13.27
N GLN A 115 -10.35 1.44 13.63
CA GLN A 115 -8.90 1.61 13.54
C GLN A 115 -8.41 1.56 12.10
N ALA A 116 -8.98 0.70 11.25
CA ALA A 116 -8.66 0.66 9.82
C ALA A 116 -9.00 1.98 9.12
N ILE A 117 -10.18 2.53 9.40
CA ILE A 117 -10.58 3.83 8.83
C ILE A 117 -9.62 4.94 9.30
N ARG A 118 -9.26 4.97 10.58
CA ARG A 118 -8.29 5.95 11.10
C ARG A 118 -6.90 5.81 10.49
N GLU A 119 -6.36 4.60 10.39
CA GLU A 119 -5.06 4.37 9.75
C GLU A 119 -5.11 4.79 8.26
N TYR A 120 -6.23 4.63 7.57
CA TYR A 120 -6.43 5.13 6.20
C TYR A 120 -6.38 6.65 6.15
N ILE A 121 -7.19 7.31 6.98
CA ILE A 121 -7.27 8.77 7.06
C ILE A 121 -5.90 9.35 7.41
N ASP A 122 -5.26 8.89 8.49
CA ASP A 122 -3.97 9.41 8.95
C ASP A 122 -2.89 9.30 7.87
N PHE A 123 -2.86 8.18 7.13
CA PHE A 123 -1.89 7.97 6.06
C PHE A 123 -2.12 8.96 4.91
N TYR A 124 -3.35 9.05 4.40
CA TYR A 124 -3.64 9.89 3.24
C TYR A 124 -3.74 11.38 3.59
N GLU A 125 -3.99 11.77 4.84
CA GLU A 125 -3.81 13.16 5.27
C GLU A 125 -2.35 13.59 5.19
N ALA A 126 -1.42 12.71 5.57
CA ALA A 126 0.00 12.98 5.39
C ALA A 126 0.38 13.07 3.90
N VAL A 127 -0.16 12.19 3.06
CA VAL A 127 0.01 12.27 1.60
C VAL A 127 -0.52 13.60 1.06
N PHE A 128 -1.73 14.00 1.44
CA PHE A 128 -2.35 15.24 0.99
C PHE A 128 -1.53 16.47 1.38
N MET A 129 -0.96 16.50 2.59
CA MET A 129 -0.09 17.60 3.04
C MET A 129 1.16 17.78 2.15
N PHE A 130 1.71 16.69 1.62
CA PHE A 130 2.92 16.73 0.79
C PHE A 130 2.67 16.47 -0.71
N ARG A 131 1.41 16.45 -1.15
CA ARG A 131 0.98 15.99 -2.49
C ARG A 131 1.76 16.59 -3.67
N GLN A 132 2.18 17.85 -3.57
CA GLN A 132 2.96 18.51 -4.63
C GLN A 132 4.36 17.89 -4.84
N ARG A 133 4.90 17.18 -3.86
CA ARG A 133 6.21 16.51 -3.94
C ARG A 133 6.10 15.01 -4.23
N LEU A 134 4.89 14.51 -4.41
CA LEU A 134 4.59 13.08 -4.56
C LEU A 134 4.02 12.84 -5.95
N PHE A 135 4.13 11.61 -6.42
CA PHE A 135 3.42 11.13 -7.60
C PHE A 135 2.39 10.10 -7.15
N VAL A 136 1.12 10.35 -7.42
CA VAL A 136 0.02 9.51 -6.94
C VAL A 136 -0.48 8.64 -8.09
N VAL A 137 -0.68 7.35 -7.84
CA VAL A 137 -1.17 6.38 -8.81
C VAL A 137 -2.39 5.67 -8.23
N SER A 138 -3.47 5.61 -9.00
CA SER A 138 -4.67 4.90 -8.56
C SER A 138 -4.47 3.38 -8.61
N PHE A 139 -5.16 2.64 -7.76
CA PHE A 139 -5.16 1.18 -7.77
C PHE A 139 -5.64 0.61 -9.12
N GLU A 140 -6.61 1.28 -9.72
CA GLU A 140 -7.17 0.97 -11.03
C GLU A 140 -6.08 1.07 -12.11
N GLU A 141 -5.32 2.17 -12.10
CA GLU A 141 -4.21 2.40 -13.02
C GLU A 141 -3.08 1.38 -12.83
N VAL A 142 -2.66 1.11 -11.59
CA VAL A 142 -1.67 0.05 -11.31
C VAL A 142 -2.09 -1.29 -11.94
N ARG A 143 -3.39 -1.57 -11.98
CA ARG A 143 -3.91 -2.83 -12.52
C ARG A 143 -4.05 -2.81 -14.04
N SER A 144 -4.42 -1.68 -14.65
CA SER A 144 -4.70 -1.59 -16.08
C SER A 144 -3.51 -1.17 -16.92
N ASP A 145 -2.72 -0.19 -16.46
CA ASP A 145 -1.63 0.41 -17.22
C ASP A 145 -0.58 1.02 -16.27
N PHE A 146 0.20 0.14 -15.64
CA PHE A 146 1.26 0.56 -14.74
C PHE A 146 2.49 1.07 -15.51
N GLY A 147 2.67 0.62 -16.76
CA GLY A 147 3.69 1.13 -17.65
C GLY A 147 3.58 2.64 -17.89
N ALA A 148 2.38 3.12 -18.22
CA ALA A 148 2.14 4.56 -18.38
C ALA A 148 2.40 5.34 -17.08
N ALA A 149 2.03 4.79 -15.92
CA ALA A 149 2.33 5.42 -14.63
C ALA A 149 3.83 5.58 -14.40
N ILE A 150 4.65 4.57 -14.73
CA ILE A 150 6.11 4.63 -14.64
C ILE A 150 6.69 5.68 -15.59
N GLN A 151 6.16 5.80 -16.81
CA GLN A 151 6.61 6.82 -17.76
C GLN A 151 6.36 8.24 -17.23
N ARG A 152 5.17 8.51 -16.70
CA ARG A 152 4.85 9.81 -16.09
C ARG A 152 5.67 10.08 -14.83
N PHE A 153 5.95 9.04 -14.05
CA PHE A 153 6.87 9.12 -12.91
C PHE A 153 8.29 9.53 -13.35
N ASN A 154 8.81 8.92 -14.40
CA ASN A 154 10.10 9.25 -15.00
C ASN A 154 10.16 10.71 -15.47
N LEU A 155 9.13 11.16 -16.19
CA LEU A 155 9.00 12.55 -16.63
C LEU A 155 9.03 13.54 -15.45
N ARG A 156 8.33 13.21 -14.36
CA ARG A 156 8.23 14.09 -13.17
C ARG A 156 9.54 14.20 -12.39
N PHE A 157 10.24 13.09 -12.21
CA PHE A 157 11.41 13.02 -11.32
C PHE A 157 12.75 12.93 -12.05
N GLY A 158 12.75 12.88 -13.39
CA GLY A 158 13.96 12.75 -14.19
C GLY A 158 14.63 11.39 -14.06
N THR A 159 13.85 10.34 -13.81
CA THR A 159 14.33 8.94 -13.74
C THR A 159 14.17 8.24 -15.09
N ASP A 160 14.76 7.05 -15.24
CA ASP A 160 14.83 6.29 -16.50
C ASP A 160 14.38 4.83 -16.37
N PHE A 161 13.47 4.56 -15.43
CA PHE A 161 12.97 3.20 -15.19
C PHE A 161 12.22 2.64 -16.39
N LEU A 162 12.39 1.34 -16.66
CA LEU A 162 11.66 0.68 -17.74
C LEU A 162 10.16 0.57 -17.38
N PRO A 163 9.25 0.94 -18.31
CA PRO A 163 7.82 0.74 -18.13
C PRO A 163 7.48 -0.75 -17.99
N PHE A 164 6.50 -1.05 -17.13
CA PHE A 164 5.95 -2.41 -17.05
C PHE A 164 4.99 -2.67 -18.21
N ASP A 165 5.14 -3.81 -18.87
CA ASP A 165 4.23 -4.25 -19.92
C ASP A 165 3.08 -5.07 -19.30
N ASN A 166 1.88 -4.49 -19.31
CA ASN A 166 0.65 -5.00 -18.67
C ASN A 166 0.01 -6.19 -19.43
N THR A 167 0.81 -7.07 -20.04
CA THR A 167 0.31 -8.32 -20.62
C THR A 167 -0.19 -9.28 -19.55
N GLU A 168 -1.10 -10.19 -19.95
CA GLU A 168 -1.60 -11.23 -19.06
C GLU A 168 -0.45 -12.11 -18.52
N GLU A 169 0.50 -12.46 -19.37
CA GLU A 169 1.69 -13.25 -19.01
C GLU A 169 2.52 -12.56 -17.92
N ASN A 170 2.85 -11.28 -18.07
CA ASN A 170 3.62 -10.54 -17.07
C ASN A 170 2.84 -10.39 -15.76
N CYS A 171 1.52 -10.18 -15.82
CA CYS A 171 0.68 -10.15 -14.63
C CYS A 171 0.68 -11.50 -13.90
N GLN A 172 0.54 -12.61 -14.63
CA GLN A 172 0.60 -13.97 -14.07
C GLN A 172 1.97 -14.25 -13.43
N LYS A 173 3.07 -13.85 -14.08
CA LYS A 173 4.42 -13.91 -13.53
C LYS A 173 4.53 -13.14 -12.21
N CYS A 174 3.99 -11.93 -12.14
CA CYS A 174 3.96 -11.15 -10.90
C CYS A 174 3.19 -11.89 -9.80
N PHE A 175 2.02 -12.44 -10.10
CA PHE A 175 1.24 -13.19 -9.11
C PHE A 175 1.97 -14.45 -8.63
N ALA A 176 2.67 -15.17 -9.50
CA ALA A 176 3.46 -16.33 -9.12
C ALA A 176 4.59 -15.95 -8.14
N LEU A 177 5.34 -14.89 -8.43
CA LEU A 177 6.41 -14.39 -7.55
C LEU A 177 5.88 -13.91 -6.19
N ILE A 178 4.70 -13.28 -6.19
CA ILE A 178 4.04 -12.87 -4.95
C ILE A 178 3.67 -14.11 -4.14
N ASP A 179 3.05 -15.11 -4.77
CA ASP A 179 2.61 -16.34 -4.10
C ASP A 179 3.80 -17.13 -3.52
N GLU A 180 4.92 -17.18 -4.23
CA GLU A 180 6.19 -17.76 -3.76
C GLU A 180 6.71 -17.03 -2.50
N ALA A 181 6.87 -15.70 -2.57
CA ALA A 181 7.36 -14.90 -1.45
C ALA A 181 6.45 -14.97 -0.21
N PHE A 182 5.13 -15.09 -0.40
CA PHE A 182 4.20 -15.30 0.70
C PHE A 182 4.35 -16.69 1.32
N SER A 183 4.55 -17.73 0.51
CA SER A 183 4.72 -19.11 0.97
C SER A 183 6.01 -19.26 1.78
N GLU A 184 7.11 -18.64 1.36
CA GLU A 184 8.37 -18.62 2.13
C GLU A 184 8.20 -17.95 3.49
N ARG A 185 7.45 -16.84 3.56
CA ARG A 185 7.34 -16.02 4.77
C ARG A 185 6.38 -16.59 5.83
N TYR A 186 5.36 -17.33 5.41
CA TYR A 186 4.27 -17.77 6.27
C TYR A 186 4.02 -19.29 6.24
N GLY A 187 4.81 -20.05 5.45
CA GLY A 187 4.67 -21.49 5.25
C GLY A 187 3.79 -21.85 4.05
N GLU A 188 3.90 -23.11 3.57
CA GLU A 188 2.99 -23.65 2.55
C GLU A 188 1.55 -23.64 3.07
N VAL A 189 0.67 -23.01 2.31
CA VAL A 189 -0.78 -23.11 2.54
C VAL A 189 -1.25 -24.37 1.83
N GLN A 190 -2.01 -25.22 2.53
CA GLN A 190 -2.62 -26.43 1.95
C GLN A 190 -3.33 -26.11 0.61
N GLU A 191 -2.99 -26.89 -0.42
CA GLU A 191 -3.53 -26.92 -1.78
C GLU A 191 -3.90 -25.55 -2.41
N GLY A 192 -2.92 -24.94 -3.08
CA GLY A 192 -3.15 -23.99 -4.18
C GLY A 192 -3.67 -22.59 -3.81
N LYS A 193 -3.61 -22.18 -2.54
CA LYS A 193 -4.19 -20.92 -2.06
C LYS A 193 -3.18 -20.08 -1.27
N SER A 194 -2.41 -19.25 -1.96
CA SER A 194 -1.48 -18.27 -1.35
C SER A 194 -2.14 -17.38 -0.28
N LEU A 195 -1.34 -16.85 0.64
CA LEU A 195 -1.81 -15.88 1.64
C LEU A 195 -2.23 -14.50 1.04
N TYR A 196 -1.92 -14.25 -0.21
CA TYR A 196 -2.52 -13.16 -0.98
C TYR A 196 -4.01 -13.44 -1.29
N ARG A 197 -4.38 -14.73 -1.32
CA ARG A 197 -5.72 -15.30 -1.62
C ARG A 197 -6.48 -15.86 -0.39
N ILE A 198 -5.92 -15.80 0.84
CA ILE A 198 -6.32 -16.51 2.08
C ILE A 198 -7.78 -16.99 2.21
N THR A 199 -7.84 -18.33 2.21
CA THR A 199 -8.56 -19.31 3.07
C THR A 199 -10.07 -19.32 3.18
N LYS A 200 -10.82 -18.75 2.25
CA LYS A 200 -12.25 -19.08 2.10
C LYS A 200 -12.59 -19.35 0.64
N PRO A 201 -13.50 -20.29 0.33
CA PRO A 201 -14.09 -20.41 -1.01
C PRO A 201 -14.49 -19.02 -1.55
N VAL A 202 -14.43 -18.82 -2.87
CA VAL A 202 -14.71 -17.51 -3.50
C VAL A 202 -16.05 -16.94 -3.05
N GLU A 203 -17.05 -17.80 -2.86
CA GLU A 203 -18.40 -17.46 -2.37
C GLU A 203 -18.42 -17.06 -0.88
N GLU A 204 -17.64 -17.72 -0.04
CA GLU A 204 -17.48 -17.31 1.36
C GLU A 204 -16.71 -15.98 1.48
N ARG A 205 -15.83 -15.68 0.52
CA ARG A 205 -15.13 -14.41 0.47
C ARG A 205 -16.02 -13.27 -0.04
N SER A 206 -16.85 -13.51 -1.05
CA SER A 206 -17.80 -12.51 -1.54
C SER A 206 -18.79 -12.12 -0.44
N THR A 207 -19.38 -13.12 0.23
CA THR A 207 -20.31 -12.90 1.36
C THR A 207 -19.64 -12.20 2.54
N LEU A 208 -18.38 -12.52 2.86
CA LEU A 208 -17.63 -11.76 3.88
C LEU A 208 -17.35 -10.31 3.45
N LYS A 209 -17.02 -10.09 2.17
CA LYS A 209 -16.79 -8.74 1.65
C LYS A 209 -18.05 -7.90 1.77
N GLU A 210 -19.19 -8.45 1.36
CA GLU A 210 -20.51 -7.81 1.49
C GLU A 210 -20.80 -7.44 2.95
N ARG A 211 -20.68 -8.38 3.90
CA ARG A 211 -20.90 -8.10 5.33
C ARG A 211 -20.00 -7.02 5.89
N VAL A 212 -18.72 -7.01 5.50
CA VAL A 212 -17.76 -5.98 5.96
C VAL A 212 -18.09 -4.63 5.34
N MET A 213 -18.50 -4.59 4.07
CA MET A 213 -18.91 -3.36 3.39
C MET A 213 -20.20 -2.80 3.98
N GLU A 214 -21.22 -3.62 4.19
CA GLU A 214 -22.47 -3.23 4.87
C GLU A 214 -22.17 -2.62 6.25
N LYS A 215 -21.31 -3.29 7.03
CA LYS A 215 -20.91 -2.76 8.34
C LYS A 215 -20.14 -1.44 8.22
N LEU A 216 -19.23 -1.30 7.27
CA LEU A 216 -18.51 -0.05 7.00
C LEU A 216 -19.43 1.09 6.59
N GLN A 217 -20.52 0.78 5.88
CA GLN A 217 -21.50 1.75 5.41
C GLN A 217 -22.63 2.03 6.43
N SER A 218 -22.61 1.36 7.58
CA SER A 218 -23.55 1.62 8.66
C SER A 218 -23.37 3.01 9.27
N ASP A 219 -24.41 3.48 9.96
CA ASP A 219 -24.42 4.78 10.63
C ASP A 219 -23.30 4.93 11.67
N GLU A 220 -22.77 3.81 12.19
CA GLU A 220 -21.69 3.78 13.17
C GLU A 220 -20.38 4.45 12.65
N PHE A 221 -20.12 4.34 11.35
CA PHE A 221 -18.87 4.81 10.71
C PHE A 221 -19.11 5.85 9.61
N ARG A 222 -20.34 6.36 9.48
CA ARG A 222 -20.75 7.27 8.41
C ARG A 222 -19.81 8.47 8.28
N ASP A 223 -19.53 9.14 9.40
CA ASP A 223 -18.72 10.36 9.41
C ASP A 223 -17.25 10.08 9.05
N GLU A 224 -16.67 9.01 9.60
CA GLU A 224 -15.27 8.67 9.29
C GLU A 224 -15.10 8.16 7.87
N LEU A 225 -16.06 7.39 7.36
CA LEU A 225 -16.03 6.95 5.96
C LEU A 225 -16.22 8.13 5.00
N HIS A 226 -17.10 9.09 5.34
CA HIS A 226 -17.24 10.34 4.59
C HIS A 226 -15.93 11.14 4.56
N ARG A 227 -15.24 11.29 5.70
CA ARG A 227 -13.91 11.92 5.75
C ARG A 227 -12.88 11.19 4.88
N ALA A 228 -12.84 9.86 4.95
CA ALA A 228 -11.93 9.07 4.13
C ALA A 228 -12.20 9.25 2.62
N ASN A 229 -13.47 9.29 2.20
CA ASN A 229 -13.86 9.56 0.81
C ASN A 229 -13.47 10.97 0.38
N ASN A 230 -13.64 11.99 1.23
CA ASN A 230 -13.26 13.36 0.90
C ASN A 230 -11.75 13.50 0.67
N ILE A 231 -10.93 12.86 1.53
CA ILE A 231 -9.47 12.86 1.35
C ILE A 231 -9.08 12.13 0.06
N TYR A 232 -9.71 10.97 -0.21
CA TYR A 232 -9.47 10.23 -1.46
C TYR A 232 -9.76 11.11 -2.69
N ASN A 233 -10.95 11.71 -2.75
CA ASN A 233 -11.34 12.58 -3.87
C ASN A 233 -10.39 13.78 -4.00
N ALA A 234 -10.03 14.43 -2.89
CA ALA A 234 -9.11 15.56 -2.92
C ALA A 234 -7.71 15.21 -3.43
N ILE A 235 -7.22 14.00 -3.14
CA ILE A 235 -5.94 13.52 -3.66
C ILE A 235 -6.04 13.17 -5.15
N VAL A 236 -7.08 12.44 -5.55
CA VAL A 236 -7.26 12.00 -6.94
C VAL A 236 -7.49 13.21 -7.87
N SER A 237 -8.41 14.11 -7.54
CA SER A 237 -8.65 15.32 -8.33
C SER A 237 -7.44 16.25 -8.37
N GLY A 238 -6.65 16.28 -7.29
CA GLY A 238 -5.38 17.02 -7.26
C GLY A 238 -4.31 16.39 -8.16
N ALA A 239 -4.26 15.07 -8.28
CA ALA A 239 -3.33 14.37 -9.17
C ALA A 239 -3.65 14.64 -10.64
N GLU A 240 -4.93 14.60 -11.03
CA GLU A 240 -5.39 14.88 -12.40
C GLU A 240 -5.09 16.32 -12.86
N SER A 241 -5.00 17.28 -11.93
CA SER A 241 -4.69 18.69 -12.25
C SER A 241 -3.20 18.98 -12.50
N HIS A 242 -2.33 18.00 -12.30
CA HIS A 242 -0.87 18.12 -12.41
C HIS A 242 -0.26 17.22 -13.50
N GLU A 243 -1.11 16.53 -14.27
CA GLU A 243 -0.77 15.86 -15.54
C GLU A 243 -1.04 16.79 -16.73
#